data_AF-A0A8S9TH62-F1
#
_entry.id   AF-A0A8S9TH62-F1
#
_cell.length_a   1.000
_cell.length_b   1.000
_cell.length_c   1.000
_cell.angle_alpha   90.00
_cell.angle_beta   90.00
_cell.angle_gamma   90.00
#
_symmetry.space_group_name_H-M   'P 1'
#
loop_
_entity.id
_entity.type
_entity.pdbx_description
1 polymer ?
#
loop_
_entity_poly.entity_id
_entity_poly.type
_entity_poly.pdbx_seq_one_letter_code
_entity_poly.pdbx_strand_id
1 'polypeptide(L)'
;MLEIGDYARHQVTGLIGQVVGYGHEVVQGVYVTTLKVREIANESPDRSRFLEDVYSEWVRVEIEAVPTRISSESVESEVALQA
;
A
#
# COMPACT_ATOMS: atom_id res chain seq x y z
N MET A 1 3.57 15.18 -10.02
CA MET A 1 3.41 13.88 -10.68
C MET A 1 3.63 12.82 -9.61
N LEU A 2 2.82 11.76 -9.55
CA LEU A 2 3.04 10.64 -8.64
C LEU A 2 4.24 9.83 -9.14
N GLU A 3 5.21 9.61 -8.26
CA GLU A 3 6.46 8.90 -8.50
C GLU A 3 6.44 7.49 -7.91
N ILE A 4 7.27 6.59 -8.45
CA ILE A 4 7.46 5.27 -7.82
C ILE A 4 7.95 5.47 -6.38
N GLY A 5 7.30 4.82 -5.44
CA GLY A 5 7.55 4.98 -4.00
C GLY A 5 6.57 5.92 -3.30
N ASP A 6 5.86 6.78 -4.04
CA ASP A 6 4.81 7.61 -3.48
C ASP A 6 3.65 6.79 -2.95
N TYR A 7 2.96 7.34 -1.95
CA TYR A 7 1.66 6.83 -1.56
C TYR A 7 0.57 7.57 -2.30
N ALA A 8 -0.37 6.80 -2.84
CA ALA A 8 -1.48 7.30 -3.60
C ALA A 8 -2.79 6.70 -3.08
N ARG A 9 -3.83 7.53 -3.05
CA ARG A 9 -5.21 7.12 -2.77
C ARG A 9 -6.00 7.15 -4.06
N HIS A 10 -6.69 6.06 -4.35
CA HIS A 10 -7.66 6.00 -5.43
C HIS A 10 -8.92 6.77 -5.05
N GLN A 11 -9.38 7.69 -5.91
CA GLN A 11 -10.47 8.62 -5.57
C GLN A 11 -11.83 7.92 -5.45
N VAL A 12 -12.10 6.89 -6.26
CA VAL A 12 -13.39 6.20 -6.27
C VAL A 12 -13.47 5.10 -5.20
N THR A 13 -12.39 4.31 -5.05
CA THR A 13 -12.40 3.13 -4.17
C THR A 13 -11.88 3.44 -2.77
N GLY A 14 -11.19 4.57 -2.58
CA GLY A 14 -10.55 4.92 -1.31
C GLY A 14 -9.30 4.11 -0.97
N LEU A 15 -8.91 3.15 -1.82
CA LEU A 15 -7.74 2.30 -1.63
C LEU A 15 -6.48 3.16 -1.54
N ILE A 16 -5.63 2.87 -0.55
CA ILE A 16 -4.32 3.49 -0.39
C ILE A 16 -3.24 2.46 -0.67
N GLY A 17 -2.25 2.86 -1.44
CA GLY A 17 -1.11 2.00 -1.73
C GLY A 17 0.13 2.76 -2.18
N GLN A 18 1.21 2.02 -2.35
CA GLN A 18 2.46 2.56 -2.87
C GLN A 18 2.52 2.40 -4.39
N VAL A 19 2.91 3.46 -5.08
CA VAL A 19 3.14 3.45 -6.53
C VAL A 19 4.35 2.56 -6.84
N VAL A 20 4.14 1.57 -7.73
CA VAL A 20 5.17 0.60 -8.13
C VAL A 20 5.50 0.66 -9.63
N GLY A 21 4.74 1.44 -10.40
CA GLY A 21 5.02 1.61 -11.82
C GLY A 21 3.93 2.36 -12.57
N TYR A 22 4.12 2.44 -13.87
CA TYR A 22 3.22 3.09 -14.82
C TYR A 22 2.86 2.11 -15.92
N GLY A 23 1.65 2.26 -16.45
CA GLY A 23 1.19 1.56 -17.63
C GLY A 23 0.52 2.53 -18.58
N HIS A 24 -0.20 1.98 -19.54
CA HIS A 24 -0.98 2.75 -20.48
C HIS A 24 -2.21 1.98 -20.93
N GLU A 25 -3.27 2.71 -21.22
CA GLU A 25 -4.48 2.19 -21.84
C GLU A 25 -4.93 3.07 -22.99
N VAL A 26 -5.76 2.52 -23.87
CA VAL A 26 -6.38 3.27 -24.98
C VAL A 26 -7.84 3.53 -24.65
N VAL A 27 -8.17 4.78 -24.34
CA VAL A 27 -9.54 5.22 -24.07
C VAL A 27 -10.01 6.07 -25.23
N GLN A 28 -11.04 5.60 -25.94
CA GLN A 28 -11.61 6.31 -27.10
C GLN A 28 -10.57 6.70 -28.17
N GLY A 29 -9.55 5.85 -28.36
CA GLY A 29 -8.46 6.10 -29.32
C GLY A 29 -7.35 7.03 -28.80
N VAL A 30 -7.44 7.50 -27.55
CA VAL A 30 -6.40 8.30 -26.90
C VAL A 30 -5.55 7.40 -26.00
N TYR A 31 -4.23 7.54 -26.08
CA TYR A 31 -3.30 6.84 -25.21
C TYR A 31 -3.19 7.57 -23.87
N VAL A 32 -3.59 6.91 -22.78
CA VAL A 32 -3.66 7.50 -21.44
C VAL A 32 -2.72 6.72 -20.52
N THR A 33 -1.94 7.44 -19.71
CA THR A 33 -1.06 6.84 -18.70
C THR A 33 -1.86 6.33 -17.50
N THR A 34 -1.59 5.10 -17.09
CA THR A 34 -2.14 4.48 -15.87
C THR A 34 -1.08 4.44 -14.77
N LEU A 35 -1.54 4.41 -13.52
CA LEU A 35 -0.71 4.24 -12.34
C LEU A 35 -0.92 2.82 -11.78
N LYS A 36 0.17 2.10 -11.54
CA LYS A 36 0.13 0.79 -10.89
C LYS A 36 0.51 0.93 -9.42
N VAL A 37 -0.39 0.53 -8.54
CA VAL A 37 -0.30 0.74 -7.10
C VAL A 37 -0.43 -0.59 -6.35
N ARG A 38 0.48 -0.83 -5.42
CA ARG A 38 0.42 -1.96 -4.48
C ARG A 38 -0.33 -1.51 -3.22
N GLU A 39 -1.46 -2.15 -2.94
CA GLU A 39 -2.28 -1.88 -1.76
C GLU A 39 -1.51 -2.13 -0.47
N ILE A 40 -1.70 -1.25 0.53
CA ILE A 40 -1.18 -1.44 1.90
C ILE A 40 -2.32 -2.07 2.72
N ALA A 41 -2.46 -3.38 2.63
CA ALA A 41 -3.42 -4.11 3.46
C ALA A 41 -2.83 -4.40 4.84
N ASN A 42 -3.62 -4.22 5.90
CA ASN A 42 -3.24 -4.54 7.28
C ASN A 42 -3.22 -6.06 7.58
N GLU A 43 -3.79 -6.89 6.69
CA GLU A 43 -3.98 -8.31 6.95
C GLU A 43 -3.31 -9.15 5.84
N SER A 44 -2.26 -9.86 6.23
CA SER A 44 -1.50 -10.85 5.45
C SER A 44 -0.53 -10.31 4.36
N PRO A 45 0.80 -10.34 4.58
CA PRO A 45 1.80 -9.97 3.59
C PRO A 45 1.83 -10.89 2.34
N ASP A 46 1.26 -12.08 2.41
CA ASP A 46 1.32 -13.10 1.34
C ASP A 46 0.36 -12.86 0.16
N ARG A 47 -0.51 -11.84 0.23
CA ARG A 47 -1.41 -11.48 -0.88
C ARG A 47 -1.36 -9.99 -1.15
N SER A 48 -0.23 -9.53 -1.67
CA SER A 48 -0.11 -8.17 -2.21
C SER A 48 -1.11 -7.99 -3.37
N ARG A 49 -2.12 -7.15 -3.17
CA ARG A 49 -3.05 -6.74 -4.23
C ARG A 49 -2.46 -5.58 -5.01
N PHE A 50 -2.52 -5.67 -6.33
CA PHE A 50 -2.17 -4.56 -7.22
C PHE A 50 -3.44 -4.01 -7.85
N LEU A 51 -3.54 -2.68 -7.89
CA LEU A 51 -4.57 -1.96 -8.64
C LEU A 51 -3.87 -1.13 -9.71
N GLU A 52 -4.49 -1.05 -10.88
CA GLU A 52 -4.04 -0.20 -11.98
C GLU A 52 -5.25 0.57 -12.51
N ASP A 53 -5.13 1.89 -12.62
CA ASP A 53 -6.18 2.77 -13.14
C ASP A 53 -5.53 4.02 -13.75
N VAL A 54 -6.29 4.84 -14.49
CA VAL A 54 -5.78 6.06 -15.11
C VAL A 54 -5.20 7.01 -14.06
N TYR A 55 -4.12 7.69 -14.43
CA TYR A 55 -3.38 8.56 -13.52
C TYR A 55 -4.27 9.59 -12.81
N SER A 56 -5.29 10.11 -13.49
CA SER A 56 -6.22 11.11 -12.94
C SER A 56 -7.08 10.60 -11.80
N GLU A 57 -7.23 9.29 -11.61
CA GLU A 57 -7.98 8.71 -10.49
C GLU A 57 -7.17 8.65 -9.19
N TRP A 58 -5.87 8.99 -9.23
CA TRP A 58 -4.98 8.89 -8.08
C TRP A 58 -4.58 10.26 -7.53
N VAL A 59 -4.62 10.38 -6.20
CA VAL A 59 -4.12 11.57 -5.48
C VAL A 59 -3.01 11.17 -4.52
N ARG A 60 -1.94 11.99 -4.46
CA ARG A 60 -0.85 11.78 -3.49
C ARG A 60 -1.38 11.93 -2.08
N VAL A 61 -0.94 11.05 -1.19
CA VAL A 61 -1.21 11.13 0.24
C VAL A 61 0.09 10.98 1.01
N GLU A 62 0.17 11.62 2.17
CA GLU A 62 1.23 11.38 3.14
C GLU A 62 0.72 10.33 4.13
N ILE A 63 1.53 9.31 4.41
CA ILE A 63 1.22 8.33 5.45
C ILE A 63 2.15 8.63 6.62
N GLU A 64 1.60 9.20 7.69
CA GLU A 64 2.32 9.35 8.96
C GLU A 64 2.55 7.96 9.56
N ALA A 65 3.76 7.44 9.34
CA ALA A 65 4.35 6.23 9.91
C ALA A 65 3.43 5.00 10.06
N VAL A 66 3.60 4.02 9.18
CA VAL A 66 3.21 2.62 9.45
C VAL A 66 3.80 2.22 10.81
N PRO A 67 3.00 1.77 11.80
CA PRO A 67 3.54 1.25 13.05
C PRO A 67 4.39 0.02 12.71
N THR A 68 5.70 0.25 12.67
CA THR A 68 6.68 -0.79 12.47
C THR A 68 6.88 -1.48 13.82
N ARG A 69 6.59 -2.79 13.85
CA ARG A 69 6.82 -3.78 14.92
C ARG A 69 5.73 -3.92 15.98
N ILE A 70 5.06 -5.07 15.93
CA ILE A 70 5.10 -5.94 17.10
C ILE A 70 6.12 -7.03 16.76
N SER A 71 7.35 -6.83 17.22
CA SER A 71 8.34 -7.89 17.31
C SER A 71 7.79 -8.92 18.30
N SER A 72 7.76 -10.17 17.86
CA SER A 72 7.69 -11.35 18.68
C SER A 72 8.85 -11.35 19.67
N GLU A 73 8.62 -10.85 20.89
CA GLU A 73 9.34 -11.34 22.06
C GLU A 73 8.42 -12.30 22.80
N SER A 74 8.56 -13.57 22.44
CA SER A 74 8.32 -14.67 23.35
C SER A 74 9.22 -14.46 24.57
N VAL A 75 8.63 -14.18 25.72
CA VAL A 75 9.27 -14.45 27.02
C VAL A 75 8.53 -15.62 27.63
N GLU A 76 8.98 -16.82 27.27
CA GLU A 76 8.89 -17.96 28.17
C GLU A 76 9.99 -17.84 29.24
N SER A 77 9.71 -18.39 30.42
CA SER A 77 10.55 -18.50 31.63
C SER A 77 10.39 -17.32 32.61
N GLU A 78 10.19 -17.51 33.92
CA GLU A 78 10.39 -18.70 34.75
C GLU A 78 9.55 -18.60 36.03
N VAL A 79 9.23 -19.77 36.58
CA VAL A 79 8.63 -20.00 37.89
C VAL A 79 9.50 -19.42 39.00
N ALA A 80 8.89 -18.68 39.94
CA ALA A 80 9.44 -18.54 41.29
C ALA A 80 8.32 -18.57 42.33
N LEU A 81 8.33 -19.65 43.11
CA LEU A 81 7.63 -19.87 44.37
C LEU A 81 8.08 -18.88 45.46
N GLN A 82 7.22 -18.73 46.48
CA GLN A 82 7.44 -18.21 47.84
C GLN A 82 7.40 -16.69 48.06
N ALA A 83 6.35 -16.22 48.73
CA ALA A 83 6.34 -16.07 50.20
C ALA A 83 4.91 -16.15 50.75
#